data_AF-R7SV04-F1
#
_entry.id   AF-R7SV04-F1
#
_cell.length_a   1.000
_cell.length_b   1.000
_cell.length_c   1.000
_cell.angle_alpha   90.00
_cell.angle_beta   90.00
_cell.angle_gamma   90.00
#
_symmetry.space_group_name_H-M   'P 1'
#
loop_
_entity.id
_entity.type
_entity.pdbx_description
1 polymer ?
#
loop_
_entity_poly.entity_id
_entity_poly.type
_entity_poly.pdbx_seq_one_letter_code
_entity_poly.pdbx_strand_id
1 'polypeptide(L)'
;MRWHSTATWHGPLAISDQLVQQKSTFQAYATRYQAEADAPATFSRLMKITAMPQLLAHIQEVDPRTRRASHAMYAWRLRSSSLISSSLVLGSSNGGEAGAGERLERLLELSNCEDVVLVVFRWYGGVKLGSDRWRCISTVAKEALKRGGFLSGSREASDRARSRNGSRKRGK
;
A
#
# COMPACT_ATOMS: atom_id res chain seq x y z
N MET A 1 -30.18 13.46 -16.43
CA MET A 1 -28.72 13.55 -16.67
C MET A 1 -28.00 13.47 -15.33
N ARG A 2 -27.37 12.33 -15.01
CA ARG A 2 -26.55 12.19 -13.80
C ARG A 2 -25.12 12.57 -14.18
N TRP A 3 -24.62 13.65 -13.59
CA TRP A 3 -23.20 13.93 -13.59
C TRP A 3 -22.54 12.90 -12.66
N HIS A 4 -21.84 11.93 -13.24
CA HIS A 4 -20.87 11.15 -12.47
C HIS A 4 -19.56 11.91 -12.58
N SER A 5 -19.29 12.74 -11.57
CA SER A 5 -17.94 13.23 -11.34
C SER A 5 -17.11 11.99 -10.99
N THR A 6 -16.45 11.41 -11.99
CA THR A 6 -15.37 10.44 -11.78
C THR A 6 -14.28 11.20 -11.06
N ALA A 7 -14.27 11.11 -9.73
CA ALA A 7 -13.18 11.59 -8.92
C ALA A 7 -11.92 10.87 -9.40
N THR A 8 -11.16 11.52 -10.26
CA THR A 8 -9.97 10.96 -10.86
C THR A 8 -8.89 10.99 -9.80
N TRP A 9 -8.45 9.82 -9.35
CA TRP A 9 -7.26 9.74 -8.53
C TRP A 9 -6.07 10.20 -9.38
N HIS A 10 -5.36 11.23 -8.94
CA HIS A 10 -4.28 11.84 -9.72
C HIS A 10 -2.88 11.35 -9.34
N GLY A 11 -2.76 10.53 -8.28
CA GLY A 11 -1.49 10.00 -7.81
C GLY A 11 -1.01 8.79 -8.62
N PRO A 12 0.32 8.63 -8.84
CA PRO A 12 0.86 7.47 -9.52
C PRO A 12 0.60 6.18 -8.73
N LEU A 13 0.22 5.11 -9.45
CA LEU A 13 0.04 3.77 -8.89
C LEU A 13 1.29 2.91 -9.13
N ALA A 14 1.92 2.46 -8.05
CA ALA A 14 2.90 1.38 -8.10
C ALA A 14 2.17 0.03 -8.00
N ILE A 15 2.46 -0.87 -8.94
CA ILE A 15 1.73 -2.13 -9.09
C ILE A 15 2.72 -3.30 -8.98
N SER A 16 2.43 -4.27 -8.10
CA SER A 16 3.21 -5.51 -8.03
C SER A 16 2.97 -6.40 -9.25
N ASP A 17 3.84 -7.38 -9.47
CA ASP A 17 3.49 -8.48 -10.36
C ASP A 17 2.34 -9.31 -9.74
N GLN A 18 1.69 -10.10 -10.58
CA GLN A 18 0.70 -11.07 -10.12
C GLN A 18 1.40 -12.28 -9.52
N LEU A 19 0.96 -12.66 -8.32
CA LEU A 19 1.41 -13.88 -7.66
C LEU A 19 0.29 -14.90 -7.65
N VAL A 20 0.53 -16.09 -8.19
CA VAL A 20 -0.42 -17.19 -8.21
C VAL A 20 0.02 -18.26 -7.22
N GLN A 21 -0.88 -18.67 -6.33
CA GLN A 21 -0.69 -19.76 -5.38
C GLN A 21 -1.95 -20.62 -5.33
N GLN A 22 -1.82 -21.90 -5.69
CA GLN A 22 -2.92 -22.88 -5.75
C GLN A 22 -4.22 -22.28 -6.33
N LYS A 23 -4.13 -21.79 -7.57
CA LYS A 23 -5.23 -21.13 -8.33
C LYS A 23 -5.72 -19.79 -7.78
N SER A 24 -5.33 -19.38 -6.57
CA SER A 24 -5.60 -18.03 -6.10
C SER A 24 -4.58 -17.07 -6.70
N THR A 25 -5.03 -15.90 -7.13
CA THR A 25 -4.16 -14.83 -7.66
C THR A 25 -4.15 -13.66 -6.70
N PHE A 26 -3.01 -12.99 -6.58
CA PHE A 26 -2.80 -11.82 -5.73
C PHE A 26 -2.11 -10.72 -6.52
N GLN A 27 -2.49 -9.47 -6.28
CA GLN A 27 -1.80 -8.30 -6.82
C GLN A 27 -1.98 -7.11 -5.89
N ALA A 28 -0.93 -6.30 -5.74
CA ALA A 28 -0.95 -5.14 -4.87
C ALA A 28 -0.76 -3.84 -5.64
N TYR A 29 -1.34 -2.78 -5.08
CA TYR A 29 -1.32 -1.42 -5.57
C TYR A 29 -0.92 -0.51 -4.41
N ALA A 30 0.06 0.37 -4.63
CA ALA A 30 0.49 1.36 -3.67
C ALA A 30 0.53 2.75 -4.31
N THR A 31 0.07 3.76 -3.58
CA THR A 31 0.10 5.15 -4.03
C THR A 31 0.52 6.05 -2.89
N ARG A 32 1.16 7.16 -3.23
CA ARG A 32 1.33 8.26 -2.29
C ARG A 32 -0.02 8.91 -2.01
N TYR A 33 -0.24 9.31 -0.77
CA TYR A 33 -1.38 10.15 -0.39
C TYR A 33 -0.94 11.10 0.72
N GLN A 34 -1.21 12.38 0.57
CA GLN A 34 -0.93 13.39 1.58
C GLN A 34 -2.25 13.82 2.21
N ALA A 35 -2.30 13.82 3.54
CA ALA A 35 -3.48 14.24 4.27
C ALA A 35 -3.56 15.77 4.27
N GLU A 36 -4.65 16.33 3.74
CA GLU A 36 -5.03 17.73 3.94
C GLU A 36 -6.08 17.82 5.05
N ALA A 37 -5.69 17.58 6.31
CA ALA A 37 -6.61 17.76 7.43
C ALA A 37 -5.89 17.95 8.78
N ASP A 38 -6.35 18.94 9.54
CA ASP A 38 -5.86 19.29 10.88
C ASP A 38 -6.30 18.32 11.99
N ALA A 39 -7.20 17.35 11.71
CA ALA A 39 -7.80 16.47 12.72
C ALA A 39 -7.67 14.96 12.40
N PRO A 40 -6.81 14.21 13.13
CA PRO A 40 -6.55 12.78 12.91
C PRO A 40 -7.78 11.85 12.86
N ALA A 41 -8.73 12.01 13.79
CA ALA A 41 -9.88 11.12 13.90
C ALA A 41 -10.88 11.33 12.74
N THR A 42 -11.17 12.60 12.41
CA THR A 42 -11.98 12.98 11.26
C THR A 42 -11.33 12.50 9.97
N PHE A 43 -10.01 12.61 9.88
CA PHE A 43 -9.26 12.17 8.71
C PHE A 43 -9.39 10.66 8.45
N SER A 44 -9.26 9.80 9.47
CA SER A 44 -9.44 8.34 9.28
C SER A 44 -10.84 7.99 8.76
N ARG A 45 -11.87 8.71 9.23
CA ARG A 45 -13.25 8.56 8.74
C ARG A 45 -13.37 9.00 7.28
N LEU A 46 -12.89 10.20 6.94
CA LEU A 46 -12.92 10.74 5.57
C LEU A 46 -12.14 9.85 4.60
N MET A 47 -11.00 9.33 5.02
CA MET A 47 -10.20 8.38 4.25
C MET A 47 -11.06 7.16 3.87
N LYS A 48 -11.80 6.59 4.82
CA LYS A 48 -12.65 5.42 4.58
C LYS A 48 -13.85 5.71 3.68
N ILE A 49 -14.54 6.84 3.86
CA ILE A 49 -15.81 7.12 3.17
C ILE A 49 -15.65 7.87 1.85
N THR A 50 -14.49 8.50 1.61
CA THR A 50 -14.25 9.34 0.43
C THR A 50 -13.03 8.85 -0.36
N ALA A 51 -11.84 8.95 0.22
CA ALA A 51 -10.60 8.70 -0.54
C ALA A 51 -10.45 7.23 -0.97
N MET A 52 -10.77 6.28 -0.08
CA MET A 52 -10.66 4.85 -0.39
C MET A 52 -11.63 4.41 -1.51
N PRO A 53 -12.94 4.78 -1.50
CA PRO A 53 -13.82 4.53 -2.63
C PRO A 53 -13.31 5.12 -3.96
N GLN A 54 -12.75 6.34 -3.94
CA GLN A 54 -12.18 6.97 -5.14
C GLN A 54 -10.96 6.22 -5.66
N LEU A 55 -10.03 5.84 -4.77
CA LEU A 55 -8.87 5.03 -5.12
C LEU A 55 -9.28 3.67 -5.70
N LEU A 56 -10.25 2.98 -5.08
CA LEU A 56 -10.73 1.69 -5.57
C LEU A 56 -11.40 1.83 -6.95
N ALA A 57 -12.21 2.87 -7.16
CA ALA A 57 -12.81 3.15 -8.46
C ALA A 57 -11.73 3.40 -9.53
N HIS A 58 -10.72 4.21 -9.21
CA HIS A 58 -9.61 4.47 -10.12
C HIS A 58 -8.80 3.20 -10.43
N ILE A 59 -8.47 2.36 -9.43
CA ILE A 59 -7.80 1.08 -9.67
C ILE A 59 -8.66 0.18 -10.57
N GLN A 60 -9.98 0.20 -10.41
CA GLN A 60 -10.91 -0.55 -11.27
C GLN A 60 -11.03 0.03 -12.69
N GLU A 61 -10.73 1.30 -12.91
CA GLU A 61 -10.62 1.90 -14.23
C GLU A 61 -9.30 1.50 -14.92
N VAL A 62 -8.19 1.55 -14.18
CA VAL A 62 -6.84 1.21 -14.67
C VAL A 62 -6.66 -0.29 -14.88
N ASP A 63 -7.17 -1.11 -13.96
CA ASP A 63 -7.22 -2.57 -14.07
C ASP A 63 -8.65 -3.10 -13.82
N PRO A 64 -9.47 -3.23 -14.88
CA PRO A 64 -10.84 -3.72 -14.78
C PRO A 64 -10.99 -5.13 -14.18
N ARG A 65 -9.92 -5.94 -14.14
CA ARG A 65 -9.97 -7.29 -13.54
C ARG A 65 -10.21 -7.24 -12.04
N THR A 66 -9.83 -6.15 -11.39
CA THR A 66 -10.00 -5.93 -9.94
C THR A 66 -11.47 -5.83 -9.53
N ARG A 67 -12.38 -5.48 -10.44
CA ARG A 67 -13.84 -5.49 -10.19
C ARG A 67 -14.38 -6.87 -9.83
N ARG A 68 -13.72 -7.94 -10.27
CA ARG A 68 -14.11 -9.34 -10.01
C ARG A 68 -13.25 -10.01 -8.94
N ALA A 69 -12.41 -9.27 -8.24
CA ALA A 69 -11.63 -9.80 -7.13
C ALA A 69 -12.57 -10.27 -6.02
N SER A 70 -12.24 -11.40 -5.40
CA SER A 70 -13.01 -11.95 -4.28
C SER A 70 -12.79 -11.16 -3.00
N HIS A 71 -11.60 -10.58 -2.84
CA HIS A 71 -11.21 -9.76 -1.69
C HIS A 71 -10.41 -8.55 -2.12
N ALA A 72 -10.61 -7.43 -1.43
CA ALA A 72 -9.89 -6.17 -1.61
C ALA A 72 -9.53 -5.59 -0.24
N MET A 73 -8.40 -6.02 0.32
CA MET A 73 -7.91 -5.52 1.60
C MET A 73 -7.04 -4.28 1.40
N TYR A 74 -6.98 -3.41 2.39
CA TYR A 74 -6.16 -2.22 2.32
C TYR A 74 -5.72 -1.72 3.68
N ALA A 75 -4.64 -0.94 3.69
CA ALA A 75 -4.17 -0.18 4.83
C ALA A 75 -3.53 1.13 4.39
N TRP A 76 -3.48 2.11 5.29
CA TRP A 76 -2.76 3.36 5.09
C TRP A 76 -1.99 3.75 6.35
N ARG A 77 -0.92 4.51 6.14
CA ARG A 77 -0.14 5.16 7.19
C ARG A 77 0.25 6.55 6.70
N LEU A 78 -0.43 7.55 7.21
CA LEU A 78 -0.42 8.90 6.64
C LEU A 78 0.02 9.90 7.71
N ARG A 79 0.92 10.82 7.35
CA ARG A 79 1.26 11.92 8.26
C ARG A 79 0.13 12.93 8.27
N SER A 80 -0.35 13.28 9.46
CA SER A 80 -1.16 14.45 9.72
C SER A 80 -0.26 15.47 10.41
N SER A 81 0.09 16.52 9.67
CA SER A 81 0.87 17.62 10.19
C SER A 81 -0.09 18.74 10.58
N SER A 82 -0.11 19.13 11.85
CA SER A 82 -0.62 20.44 12.25
C SER A 82 0.55 21.40 12.40
N LEU A 83 0.27 22.69 12.64
CA LEU A 83 1.29 23.71 12.89
C LEU A 83 2.15 23.42 14.15
N ILE A 84 1.70 22.52 15.03
CA ILE A 84 2.27 22.33 16.37
C ILE A 84 2.75 20.87 16.59
N SER A 85 2.20 19.89 15.85
CA SER A 85 2.54 18.48 16.04
C SER A 85 2.37 17.66 14.76
N SER A 86 3.29 16.74 14.52
CA SER A 86 3.16 15.69 13.52
C SER A 86 2.65 14.42 14.18
N SER A 87 1.52 13.90 13.71
CA SER A 87 0.97 12.62 14.14
C SER A 87 0.77 11.68 12.95
N LEU A 88 0.72 10.38 13.21
CA LEU A 88 0.44 9.38 12.18
C LEU A 88 -1.00 8.89 12.32
N VAL A 89 -1.72 8.90 11.21
CA VAL A 89 -3.05 8.32 11.12
C VAL A 89 -2.96 7.00 10.39
N LEU A 90 -3.33 5.94 11.10
CA LEU A 90 -3.38 4.59 10.56
C LEU A 90 -4.83 4.17 10.35
N GLY A 91 -5.00 3.21 9.47
CA GLY A 91 -6.22 2.44 9.39
C GLY A 91 -6.16 1.41 8.30
N SER A 92 -7.11 0.49 8.36
CA SER A 92 -7.11 -0.67 7.50
C SER A 92 -8.51 -1.25 7.32
N SER A 93 -8.63 -2.17 6.37
CA SER A 93 -9.82 -2.96 6.10
C SER A 93 -9.41 -4.37 5.66
N ASN A 94 -10.12 -5.36 6.19
CA ASN A 94 -9.90 -6.76 5.86
C ASN A 94 -10.37 -7.14 4.45
N GLY A 95 -11.26 -6.36 3.82
CA GLY A 95 -11.71 -6.65 2.46
C GLY A 95 -12.38 -8.01 2.26
N GLY A 96 -12.96 -8.59 3.33
CA GLY A 96 -13.51 -9.94 3.34
C GLY A 96 -12.52 -11.06 3.67
N GLU A 97 -11.23 -10.74 3.88
CA GLU A 97 -10.20 -11.70 4.31
C GLU A 97 -9.74 -11.38 5.74
N ALA A 98 -10.32 -12.06 6.72
CA ALA A 98 -10.17 -11.76 8.15
C ALA A 98 -8.70 -11.70 8.61
N GLY A 99 -8.31 -10.57 9.21
CA GLY A 99 -6.94 -10.31 9.71
C GLY A 99 -5.98 -9.71 8.68
N ALA A 100 -6.40 -9.55 7.42
CA ALA A 100 -5.55 -8.97 6.39
C ALA A 100 -5.24 -7.48 6.61
N GLY A 101 -6.21 -6.70 7.08
CA GLY A 101 -6.07 -5.27 7.28
C GLY A 101 -4.97 -4.94 8.29
N GLU A 102 -5.06 -5.51 9.49
CA GLU A 102 -4.06 -5.35 10.55
C GLU A 102 -2.66 -5.81 10.10
N ARG A 103 -2.59 -6.90 9.33
CA ARG A 103 -1.32 -7.39 8.78
C ARG A 103 -0.69 -6.41 7.78
N LEU A 104 -1.50 -5.75 6.95
CA LEU A 104 -1.02 -4.71 6.03
C LEU A 104 -0.62 -3.45 6.79
N GLU A 105 -1.39 -3.04 7.79
CA GLU A 105 -1.06 -1.92 8.66
C GLU A 105 0.30 -2.15 9.33
N ARG A 106 0.46 -3.30 10.01
CA ARG A 106 1.72 -3.69 10.65
C ARG A 106 2.90 -3.75 9.67
N LEU A 107 2.66 -4.15 8.42
CA LEU A 107 3.69 -4.13 7.38
C LEU A 107 4.16 -2.70 7.08
N LEU A 108 3.24 -1.73 6.96
CA LEU A 108 3.59 -0.32 6.74
C LEU A 108 4.38 0.24 7.92
N GLU A 109 4.00 -0.10 9.16
CA GLU A 109 4.72 0.31 10.36
C GLU A 109 6.15 -0.23 10.37
N LEU A 110 6.33 -1.55 10.23
CA LEU A 110 7.64 -2.20 10.28
C LEU A 110 8.55 -1.79 9.13
N SER A 111 7.97 -1.37 8.00
CA SER A 111 8.72 -0.90 6.84
C SER A 111 8.97 0.61 6.86
N ASN A 112 8.52 1.30 7.91
CA ASN A 112 8.57 2.76 8.03
C ASN A 112 8.07 3.49 6.76
N CYS A 113 6.97 2.99 6.20
CA CYS A 113 6.31 3.55 5.02
C CYS A 113 5.27 4.59 5.46
N GLU A 114 5.47 5.83 5.08
CA GLU A 114 4.58 6.95 5.43
C GLU A 114 4.08 7.67 4.18
N ASP A 115 2.92 8.31 4.29
CA ASP A 115 2.15 8.89 3.18
C ASP A 115 1.78 7.85 2.12
N VAL A 116 1.52 6.62 2.55
CA VAL A 116 1.22 5.50 1.65
C VAL A 116 -0.15 4.93 1.93
N VAL A 117 -0.88 4.66 0.85
CA VAL A 117 -2.05 3.79 0.83
C VAL A 117 -1.68 2.54 0.04
N LEU A 118 -1.99 1.38 0.62
CA LEU A 118 -1.69 0.08 0.06
C LEU A 118 -2.97 -0.74 -0.05
N VAL A 119 -3.23 -1.28 -1.23
CA VAL A 119 -4.37 -2.16 -1.53
C VAL A 119 -3.82 -3.49 -2.04
N VAL A 120 -4.38 -4.60 -1.56
CA VAL A 120 -4.11 -5.93 -2.10
C VAL A 120 -5.43 -6.54 -2.55
N PHE A 121 -5.45 -7.01 -3.79
CA PHE A 121 -6.55 -7.78 -4.33
C PHE A 121 -6.20 -9.26 -4.31
N ARG A 122 -7.22 -10.08 -4.03
CA ARG A 122 -7.15 -11.54 -4.18
C ARG A 122 -8.32 -12.04 -5.00
N TRP A 123 -8.03 -12.90 -5.97
CA TRP A 123 -9.01 -13.71 -6.68
C TRP A 123 -8.95 -15.14 -6.13
N TYR A 124 -10.03 -15.61 -5.52
CA TYR A 124 -10.09 -16.94 -4.91
C TYR A 124 -10.15 -18.04 -5.98
N GLY A 125 -9.22 -18.98 -5.91
CA GLY A 125 -9.11 -20.08 -6.89
C GLY A 125 -9.90 -21.35 -6.56
N GLY A 126 -10.78 -21.32 -5.55
CA GLY A 126 -11.52 -22.51 -5.10
C GLY A 126 -10.83 -23.32 -4.00
N VAL A 127 -9.59 -23.00 -3.63
CA VAL A 127 -8.81 -23.73 -2.62
C VAL A 127 -8.45 -22.85 -1.42
N LYS A 128 -8.76 -23.33 -0.20
CA LYS A 128 -8.40 -22.65 1.06
C LYS A 128 -6.89 -22.75 1.29
N LEU A 129 -6.20 -21.62 1.19
CA LEU A 129 -4.74 -21.55 1.36
C LEU A 129 -4.25 -21.62 2.81
N GLY A 130 -5.14 -21.56 3.82
CA GLY A 130 -4.71 -21.52 5.21
C GLY A 130 -3.77 -20.33 5.48
N SER A 131 -2.62 -20.59 6.10
CA SER A 131 -1.58 -19.60 6.40
C SER A 131 -0.83 -19.08 5.17
N ASP A 132 -0.79 -19.83 4.06
CA ASP A 132 0.00 -19.46 2.87
C ASP A 132 -0.49 -18.16 2.23
N ARG A 133 -1.80 -17.85 2.36
CA ARG A 133 -2.35 -16.58 1.88
C ARG A 133 -1.62 -15.38 2.48
N TRP A 134 -1.17 -15.48 3.73
CA TRP A 134 -0.45 -14.41 4.41
C TRP A 134 0.91 -14.16 3.81
N ARG A 135 1.63 -15.21 3.45
CA ARG A 135 2.89 -15.09 2.71
C ARG A 135 2.65 -14.40 1.36
N CYS A 136 1.58 -14.80 0.65
CA CYS A 136 1.24 -14.23 -0.66
C CYS A 136 0.93 -12.73 -0.55
N ILE A 137 0.02 -12.34 0.35
CA ILE A 137 -0.37 -10.96 0.61
C ILE A 137 0.83 -10.09 0.95
N SER A 138 1.66 -10.53 1.91
CA SER A 138 2.84 -9.77 2.31
C SER A 138 3.88 -9.66 1.18
N THR A 139 3.97 -10.65 0.29
CA THR A 139 4.91 -10.63 -0.83
C THR A 139 4.52 -9.58 -1.85
N VAL A 140 3.28 -9.62 -2.37
CA VAL A 140 2.80 -8.65 -3.36
C VAL A 140 2.79 -7.24 -2.77
N ALA A 141 2.40 -7.09 -1.50
CA ALA A 141 2.41 -5.80 -0.81
C ALA A 141 3.81 -5.17 -0.76
N LYS A 142 4.83 -5.92 -0.30
CA LYS A 142 6.21 -5.44 -0.24
C LYS A 142 6.74 -5.09 -1.62
N GLU A 143 6.34 -5.84 -2.64
CA GLU A 143 6.75 -5.58 -4.01
C GLU A 143 6.17 -4.27 -4.56
N ALA A 144 4.87 -4.01 -4.38
CA ALA A 144 4.26 -2.73 -4.74
C ALA A 144 4.91 -1.56 -3.99
N LEU A 145 5.19 -1.74 -2.69
CA LEU A 145 5.90 -0.73 -1.90
C LEU A 145 7.31 -0.43 -2.43
N LYS A 146 8.05 -1.48 -2.81
CA LYS A 146 9.38 -1.36 -3.40
C LYS A 146 9.34 -0.63 -4.75
N ARG A 147 8.40 -1.01 -5.62
CA ARG A 147 8.23 -0.39 -6.95
C ARG A 147 7.84 1.09 -6.86
N GLY A 148 7.05 1.46 -5.87
CA GLY A 148 6.69 2.86 -5.60
C GLY A 148 7.76 3.66 -4.87
N GLY A 149 8.91 3.05 -4.54
CA GLY A 149 10.00 3.73 -3.83
C GLY A 149 9.65 4.10 -2.38
N PHE A 150 8.68 3.43 -1.77
CA PHE A 150 8.17 3.75 -0.43
C PHE A 150 9.00 3.17 0.70
N LEU A 151 9.83 2.15 0.43
CA LEU A 151 10.67 1.50 1.43
C LEU A 151 11.87 2.39 1.78
N SER A 152 11.83 3.01 2.95
CA SER A 152 12.92 3.81 3.52
C SER A 152 14.02 2.90 4.06
N GLY A 153 14.84 2.35 3.17
CA GLY A 153 15.91 1.44 3.58
C GLY A 153 17.00 1.10 2.56
N SER A 154 16.92 1.57 1.31
CA SER A 154 17.94 1.26 0.30
C SER A 154 18.80 2.45 -0.12
N ARG A 155 18.31 3.70 -0.12
CA ARG A 155 19.12 4.85 -0.56
C ARG A 155 20.26 5.18 0.41
N GLU A 156 19.97 5.35 1.69
CA GLU A 156 21.00 5.75 2.67
C GLU A 156 21.97 4.62 3.05
N ALA A 157 21.51 3.37 3.09
CA ALA A 157 22.37 2.23 3.40
C ALA A 157 23.32 1.87 2.25
N SER A 158 22.89 2.03 0.99
CA SER A 158 23.73 1.76 -0.18
C SER A 158 24.75 2.89 -0.45
N ASP A 159 24.41 4.15 -0.18
CA ASP A 159 25.35 5.27 -0.25
C ASP A 159 26.42 5.19 0.85
N ARG A 160 26.06 4.80 2.08
CA ARG A 160 27.05 4.54 3.16
C ARG A 160 27.94 3.32 2.87
N ALA A 161 27.41 2.29 2.22
CA ALA A 161 28.18 1.11 1.81
C ALA A 161 29.16 1.42 0.67
N ARG A 162 28.77 2.24 -0.32
CA ARG A 162 29.66 2.72 -1.40
C ARG A 162 30.79 3.61 -0.87
N SER A 163 30.49 4.51 0.08
CA SER A 163 31.49 5.37 0.72
C SER A 163 32.57 4.58 1.48
N ARG A 164 32.18 3.52 2.20
CA ARG A 164 33.13 2.66 2.95
C ARG A 164 34.05 1.81 2.08
N ASN A 165 33.64 1.45 0.86
CA ASN A 165 34.44 0.60 -0.02
C ASN A 165 35.41 1.40 -0.91
N GLY A 166 35.21 2.72 -1.08
CA GLY A 166 36.08 3.59 -1.87
C GLY A 166 37.38 4.02 -1.16
N SER A 167 37.44 3.90 0.17
CA SER A 167 38.57 4.40 0.98
C SER A 167 39.68 3.37 1.24
N ARG A 168 39.52 2.10 0.82
CA ARG A 168 40.51 1.03 1.09
C ARG A 168 41.49 0.71 -0.04
N LYS A 169 41.49 1.48 -1.14
CA LYS A 169 42.36 1.21 -2.30
C LYS A 169 43.24 2.40 -2.68
N ARG A 170 44.17 2.77 -1.79
CA ARG A 170 45.37 3.57 -2.10
C ARG A 170 46.41 3.36 -1.01
N GLY A 171 47.47 2.64 -1.35
CA GLY A 171 48.60 2.36 -0.46
C GLY A 171 49.49 1.32 -1.13
N LYS A 172 50.49 1.83 -1.84
CA LYS A 172 51.56 1.09 -2.53
C LYS A 172 52.59 0.61 -1.52
#